data_AF-A0A940FHX0-F1
#
_entry.id   AF-A0A940FHX0-F1
#
_cell.length_a   1.000
_cell.length_b   1.000
_cell.length_c   1.000
_cell.angle_alpha   90.00
_cell.angle_beta   90.00
_cell.angle_gamma   90.00
#
_symmetry.space_group_name_H-M   'P 1'
#
loop_
_entity.id
_entity.type
_entity.pdbx_description
1 polymer ?
#
loop_
_entity_poly.entity_id
_entity_poly.type
_entity_poly.pdbx_seq_one_letter_code
_entity_poly.pdbx_strand_id
1 'polypeptide(L)'
;MDFAQEDDHYAVLGVEVDADDATIRKAYKKLAVKLHPDRYIDKSDEEREAAQAAFAKVSYAYNVLKDAEQRNEYDFMRQMNEGNGDVAFEGAPRSLTAEELAERRELADKKFRLGMAYQMEKKFRPAMDAFKEAVRIDPDVAQYHTMLAVTYQRLGWLSYAMTEIQAALKLEPKDPLALKIRAQIRAQEKAQEEEEEAKAAKDKKGKKKKKSKGEPEPVSAAAKRKAAAKAKVTKQLTFKKKRTSLLQTLLGAIFGRK
;
A
#
# COMPACT_ATOMS: atom_id res chain seq x y z
N MET A 1 -24.11 3.09 -13.00
CA MET A 1 -23.06 2.06 -12.86
C MET A 1 -22.81 1.94 -11.38
N ASP A 2 -23.38 0.90 -10.78
CA ASP A 2 -23.47 0.69 -9.33
C ASP A 2 -22.10 0.25 -8.80
N PHE A 3 -21.51 1.03 -7.89
CA PHE A 3 -20.20 0.76 -7.28
C PHE A 3 -20.38 -0.01 -5.96
N ALA A 4 -21.05 -1.16 -6.01
CA ALA A 4 -21.36 -1.95 -4.82
C ALA A 4 -21.04 -3.43 -5.04
N GLN A 5 -19.79 -3.80 -4.79
CA GLN A 5 -19.38 -5.04 -4.11
C GLN A 5 -17.85 -5.12 -4.09
N GLU A 6 -17.29 -5.24 -2.89
CA GLU A 6 -15.92 -5.71 -2.68
C GLU A 6 -15.87 -7.16 -3.19
N ASP A 7 -15.52 -7.34 -4.46
CA ASP A 7 -15.53 -8.65 -5.11
C ASP A 7 -14.59 -9.63 -4.37
N ASP A 8 -15.16 -10.70 -3.82
CA ASP A 8 -14.44 -11.79 -3.16
C ASP A 8 -13.31 -12.32 -4.07
N HIS A 9 -12.09 -12.47 -3.54
CA HIS A 9 -10.93 -12.90 -4.30
C HIS A 9 -11.11 -14.29 -4.92
N TYR A 10 -11.87 -15.19 -4.27
CA TYR A 10 -12.23 -16.49 -4.82
C TYR A 10 -13.22 -16.35 -5.99
N ALA A 11 -14.21 -15.46 -5.85
CA ALA A 11 -15.17 -15.15 -6.91
C ALA A 11 -14.51 -14.49 -8.13
N VAL A 12 -13.54 -13.59 -7.93
CA VAL A 12 -12.77 -12.96 -9.01
C VAL A 12 -12.01 -14.00 -9.84
N LEU A 13 -11.50 -15.06 -9.19
CA LEU A 13 -10.82 -16.16 -9.87
C LEU A 13 -11.78 -17.24 -10.39
N GLY A 14 -13.05 -17.22 -9.95
CA GLY A 14 -14.05 -18.23 -10.29
C GLY A 14 -13.70 -19.60 -9.70
N VAL A 15 -13.21 -19.62 -8.46
CA VAL A 15 -12.84 -20.82 -7.71
C VAL A 15 -13.58 -20.84 -6.37
N GLU A 16 -13.73 -22.03 -5.80
CA GLU A 16 -14.30 -22.21 -4.46
C GLU A 16 -13.35 -21.68 -3.36
N VAL A 17 -13.90 -21.35 -2.20
CA VAL A 17 -13.14 -20.81 -1.04
C VAL A 17 -12.14 -21.84 -0.48
N ASP A 18 -12.46 -23.13 -0.60
CA ASP A 18 -11.60 -24.25 -0.19
C ASP A 18 -10.63 -24.70 -1.28
N ALA A 19 -10.55 -23.99 -2.41
CA ALA A 19 -9.70 -24.38 -3.53
C ALA A 19 -8.22 -24.50 -3.14
N ASP A 20 -7.56 -25.55 -3.64
CA ASP A 20 -6.13 -25.75 -3.45
C ASP A 20 -5.31 -24.78 -4.31
N ASP A 21 -4.03 -24.59 -3.94
CA ASP A 21 -3.13 -23.68 -4.65
C ASP A 21 -2.98 -24.04 -6.14
N ALA A 22 -3.11 -25.32 -6.49
CA ALA A 22 -3.04 -25.79 -7.86
C ALA A 22 -4.23 -25.27 -8.69
N THR A 23 -5.43 -25.32 -8.13
CA THR A 23 -6.67 -24.84 -8.72
C THR A 23 -6.66 -23.32 -8.86
N ILE A 24 -6.24 -22.60 -7.81
CA ILE A 24 -6.08 -21.14 -7.82
C ILE A 24 -5.11 -20.70 -8.92
N ARG A 25 -3.93 -21.33 -9.01
CA ARG A 25 -2.94 -21.07 -10.06
C ARG A 25 -3.48 -21.36 -11.46
N LYS A 26 -4.22 -22.45 -11.62
CA LYS A 26 -4.80 -22.85 -12.92
C LYS A 26 -5.86 -21.86 -13.39
N ALA A 27 -6.73 -21.41 -12.48
CA ALA A 27 -7.75 -20.41 -12.74
C ALA A 27 -7.13 -19.06 -13.16
N TYR A 28 -6.15 -18.58 -12.38
CA TYR A 28 -5.40 -17.36 -12.71
C TYR A 28 -4.78 -17.43 -14.11
N LYS A 29 -4.06 -18.51 -14.45
CA LYS A 29 -3.45 -18.67 -15.79
C LYS A 29 -4.49 -18.61 -16.91
N LYS A 30 -5.65 -19.25 -16.73
CA LYS A 30 -6.73 -19.25 -17.72
C LYS A 30 -7.30 -17.84 -17.94
N LEU A 31 -7.47 -17.06 -16.86
CA LEU A 31 -7.97 -15.68 -16.94
C LEU A 31 -6.92 -14.72 -17.50
N ALA A 32 -5.65 -14.85 -17.08
CA ALA A 32 -4.55 -14.03 -17.56
C ALA A 32 -4.36 -14.14 -19.09
N VAL A 33 -4.48 -15.35 -19.65
CA VAL A 33 -4.43 -15.54 -21.10
C VAL A 33 -5.62 -14.89 -21.80
N LYS A 34 -6.81 -14.96 -21.22
CA LYS A 34 -8.02 -14.35 -21.80
C LYS A 34 -7.98 -12.84 -21.80
N LEU A 35 -7.43 -12.24 -20.74
CA LEU A 35 -7.37 -10.80 -20.50
C LEU A 35 -6.06 -10.16 -20.96
N HIS A 36 -5.20 -10.92 -21.65
CA HIS A 36 -3.91 -10.42 -22.12
C HIS A 36 -4.11 -9.26 -23.12
N PRO A 37 -3.35 -8.14 -23.00
CA PRO A 37 -3.54 -6.95 -23.83
C PRO A 37 -3.41 -7.22 -25.34
N ASP A 38 -2.64 -8.23 -25.74
CA ASP A 38 -2.50 -8.68 -27.13
C ASP A 38 -3.82 -9.13 -27.78
N ARG A 39 -4.79 -9.58 -26.98
CA ARG A 39 -6.12 -9.99 -27.47
C ARG A 39 -7.09 -8.84 -27.68
N TYR A 40 -6.71 -7.63 -27.27
CA TYR A 40 -7.54 -6.42 -27.28
C TYR A 40 -6.87 -5.26 -28.04
N ILE A 41 -5.86 -5.55 -28.87
CA ILE A 41 -5.17 -4.55 -29.70
C ILE A 41 -6.14 -3.93 -30.73
N ASP A 42 -7.00 -4.75 -31.33
CA ASP A 42 -7.93 -4.33 -32.39
C ASP A 42 -9.32 -3.92 -31.86
N LYS A 43 -9.45 -3.74 -30.54
CA LYS A 43 -10.72 -3.48 -29.83
C LYS A 43 -10.88 -2.01 -29.49
N SER A 44 -12.10 -1.60 -29.12
CA SER A 44 -12.35 -0.22 -28.70
C SER A 44 -11.53 0.14 -27.46
N ASP A 45 -11.28 1.44 -27.26
CA ASP A 45 -10.59 1.91 -26.05
C ASP A 45 -11.29 1.46 -24.77
N GLU A 46 -12.62 1.44 -24.78
CA GLU A 46 -13.47 0.97 -23.66
C GLU A 46 -13.29 -0.53 -23.40
N GLU A 47 -13.26 -1.37 -24.44
CA GLU A 47 -13.05 -2.82 -24.30
C GLU A 47 -11.63 -3.13 -23.78
N ARG A 48 -10.63 -2.36 -24.22
CA ARG A 48 -9.24 -2.50 -23.79
C ARG A 48 -9.06 -2.06 -22.33
N GLU A 49 -9.66 -0.95 -21.93
CA GLU A 49 -9.64 -0.47 -20.55
C GLU A 49 -10.35 -1.45 -19.62
N ALA A 50 -11.50 -1.98 -20.02
CA ALA A 50 -12.21 -3.02 -19.26
C ALA A 50 -11.36 -4.30 -19.10
N ALA A 51 -10.67 -4.75 -20.16
CA ALA A 51 -9.78 -5.91 -20.09
C ALA A 51 -8.59 -5.67 -19.14
N GLN A 52 -8.00 -4.47 -19.16
CA GLN A 52 -6.92 -4.09 -18.25
C GLN A 52 -7.38 -4.02 -16.79
N ALA A 53 -8.55 -3.41 -16.53
CA ALA A 53 -9.13 -3.34 -15.20
C ALA A 53 -9.45 -4.74 -14.64
N ALA A 54 -10.02 -5.61 -15.47
CA ALA A 54 -10.27 -7.00 -15.11
C ALA A 54 -8.96 -7.77 -14.85
N PHE A 55 -7.92 -7.56 -15.66
CA PHE A 55 -6.62 -8.19 -15.45
C PHE A 55 -5.97 -7.75 -14.13
N ALA A 56 -6.06 -6.46 -13.80
CA ALA A 56 -5.55 -5.92 -12.53
C ALA A 56 -6.26 -6.56 -11.33
N LYS A 57 -7.61 -6.68 -11.38
CA LYS A 57 -8.39 -7.36 -10.35
C LYS A 57 -7.98 -8.82 -10.17
N VAL A 58 -7.92 -9.58 -11.27
CA VAL A 58 -7.52 -11.00 -11.27
C VAL A 58 -6.11 -11.19 -10.73
N SER A 59 -5.19 -10.30 -11.09
CA SER A 59 -3.80 -10.34 -10.60
C SER A 59 -3.70 -10.03 -9.11
N TYR A 60 -4.50 -9.07 -8.61
CA TYR A 60 -4.56 -8.75 -7.19
C TYR A 60 -5.11 -9.92 -6.37
N ALA A 61 -6.25 -10.49 -6.76
CA ALA A 61 -6.86 -11.64 -6.10
C ALA A 61 -5.88 -12.83 -6.02
N TYR A 62 -5.19 -13.14 -7.13
CA TYR A 62 -4.16 -14.19 -7.13
C TYR A 62 -2.98 -13.89 -6.20
N ASN A 63 -2.54 -12.64 -6.09
CA ASN A 63 -1.41 -12.28 -5.23
C ASN A 63 -1.71 -12.45 -3.74
N VAL A 64 -2.96 -12.21 -3.33
CA VAL A 64 -3.42 -12.45 -1.95
C VAL A 64 -3.58 -13.95 -1.70
N LEU A 65 -4.23 -14.67 -2.61
CA LEU A 65 -4.56 -16.09 -2.42
C LEU A 65 -3.39 -17.06 -2.61
N LYS A 66 -2.34 -16.68 -3.36
CA LYS A 66 -1.16 -17.54 -3.58
C LYS A 66 -0.25 -17.67 -2.36
N ASP A 67 -0.34 -16.71 -1.43
CA ASP A 67 0.53 -16.60 -0.27
C ASP A 67 -0.26 -17.03 0.97
N ALA A 68 0.23 -18.04 1.67
CA ALA A 68 -0.54 -18.69 2.73
C ALA A 68 -0.88 -17.74 3.89
N GLU A 69 0.01 -16.81 4.22
CA GLU A 69 -0.20 -15.82 5.29
C GLU A 69 -1.27 -14.80 4.87
N GLN A 70 -1.15 -14.23 3.66
CA GLN A 70 -2.15 -13.29 3.14
C GLN A 70 -3.51 -13.94 2.88
N ARG A 71 -3.54 -15.20 2.43
CA ARG A 71 -4.78 -15.97 2.28
C ARG A 71 -5.47 -16.15 3.63
N ASN A 72 -4.74 -16.53 4.67
CA ASN A 72 -5.29 -16.68 6.01
C ASN A 72 -5.82 -15.37 6.58
N GLU A 73 -5.09 -14.26 6.41
CA GLU A 73 -5.55 -12.93 6.85
C GLU A 73 -6.80 -12.49 6.07
N TYR A 74 -6.84 -12.77 4.76
CA TYR A 74 -8.00 -12.51 3.91
C TYR A 74 -9.22 -13.32 4.35
N ASP A 75 -9.06 -14.62 4.54
CA ASP A 75 -10.14 -15.52 5.00
C ASP A 75 -10.64 -15.10 6.39
N PHE A 76 -9.73 -14.66 7.28
CA PHE A 76 -10.07 -14.12 8.59
C PHE A 76 -10.88 -12.81 8.50
N MET A 77 -10.43 -11.86 7.67
CA MET A 77 -11.13 -10.60 7.45
C MET A 77 -12.50 -10.81 6.79
N ARG A 78 -12.59 -11.75 5.84
CA ARG A 78 -13.83 -12.17 5.18
C ARG A 78 -14.82 -12.72 6.21
N GLN A 79 -14.37 -13.61 7.10
CA GLN A 79 -15.19 -14.17 8.17
C GLN A 79 -15.64 -13.12 9.20
N MET A 80 -14.78 -12.15 9.53
CA MET A 80 -15.12 -11.01 10.38
C MET A 80 -16.19 -10.10 9.75
N ASN A 81 -16.11 -9.85 8.43
CA ASN A 81 -17.09 -9.01 7.73
C ASN A 81 -18.40 -9.75 7.42
N GLU A 82 -18.37 -11.08 7.25
CA GLU A 82 -19.55 -11.94 7.02
C GLU A 82 -20.32 -12.31 8.30
N GLY A 83 -19.82 -11.90 9.47
CA GLY A 83 -20.40 -12.16 10.79
C GLY A 83 -21.71 -11.42 11.10
N ASN A 84 -22.70 -11.45 10.19
CA ASN A 84 -24.10 -11.15 10.49
C ASN A 84 -25.10 -11.98 9.66
N GLY A 85 -24.71 -13.17 9.18
CA GLY A 85 -25.59 -14.05 8.43
C GLY A 85 -25.33 -15.51 8.78
N ASP A 86 -26.30 -16.14 9.43
CA ASP A 86 -26.37 -17.56 9.69
C ASP A 86 -26.04 -18.39 8.43
N VAL A 87 -24.89 -19.08 8.41
CA VAL A 87 -24.63 -20.16 7.47
C VAL A 87 -24.29 -21.43 8.25
N ALA A 88 -25.29 -22.31 8.31
CA ALA A 88 -25.17 -23.67 8.80
C ALA A 88 -24.31 -24.49 7.82
N PHE A 89 -23.03 -24.66 8.16
CA PHE A 89 -22.17 -25.68 7.57
C PHE A 89 -22.58 -27.06 8.11
N GLU A 90 -22.68 -28.09 7.29
CA GLU A 90 -22.82 -29.49 7.74
C GLU A 90 -21.51 -29.89 8.45
N GLY A 91 -21.47 -29.70 9.78
CA GLY A 91 -20.24 -29.67 10.57
C GLY A 91 -20.05 -28.37 11.37
N ALA A 92 -21.10 -27.52 11.44
CA ALA A 92 -21.11 -26.31 12.24
C ALA A 92 -20.56 -26.59 13.65
N PRO A 93 -19.65 -25.75 14.17
CA PRO A 93 -19.19 -25.90 15.54
C PRO A 93 -20.42 -25.97 16.42
N ARG A 94 -20.55 -27.05 17.19
CA ARG A 94 -21.56 -27.17 18.23
C ARG A 94 -21.60 -25.84 18.96
N SER A 95 -22.81 -25.30 19.19
CA SER A 95 -22.97 -24.10 20.01
C SER A 95 -22.15 -24.28 21.28
N LEU A 96 -21.12 -23.44 21.45
CA LEU A 96 -20.22 -23.54 22.59
C LEU A 96 -21.06 -23.56 23.86
N THR A 97 -20.71 -24.46 24.78
CA THR A 97 -21.27 -24.43 26.12
C THR A 97 -20.90 -23.10 26.79
N ALA A 98 -21.65 -22.72 27.82
CA ALA A 98 -21.32 -21.52 28.60
C ALA A 98 -19.89 -21.58 29.18
N GLU A 99 -19.41 -22.78 29.50
CA GLU A 99 -18.06 -23.02 30.01
C GLU A 99 -17.00 -22.80 28.92
N GLU A 100 -17.16 -23.40 27.73
CA GLU A 100 -16.25 -23.18 26.60
C GLU A 100 -16.24 -21.71 26.14
N LEU A 101 -17.39 -21.03 26.19
CA LEU A 101 -17.46 -19.59 25.91
C LEU A 101 -16.73 -18.77 26.98
N ALA A 102 -16.83 -19.16 28.25
CA ALA A 102 -16.10 -18.52 29.34
C ALA A 102 -14.59 -18.73 29.21
N GLU A 103 -14.13 -19.94 28.86
CA GLU A 103 -12.72 -20.23 28.60
C GLU A 103 -12.18 -19.43 27.42
N ARG A 104 -12.96 -19.36 26.32
CA ARG A 104 -12.64 -18.54 25.15
C ARG A 104 -12.48 -17.08 25.54
N ARG A 105 -13.42 -16.55 26.32
CA ARG A 105 -13.38 -15.17 26.81
C ARG A 105 -12.21 -14.91 27.76
N GLU A 106 -11.92 -15.83 28.69
CA GLU A 106 -10.77 -15.71 29.58
C GLU A 106 -9.45 -15.68 28.81
N LEU A 107 -9.33 -16.50 27.77
CA LEU A 107 -8.18 -16.51 26.88
C LEU A 107 -8.03 -15.17 26.14
N ALA A 108 -9.13 -14.60 25.64
CA ALA A 108 -9.14 -13.28 25.02
C ALA A 108 -8.72 -12.19 26.02
N ASP A 109 -9.26 -12.22 27.25
CA ASP A 109 -8.92 -11.29 28.33
C ASP A 109 -7.44 -11.37 28.73
N LYS A 110 -6.83 -12.55 28.66
CA LYS A 110 -5.39 -12.72 28.90
C LYS A 110 -4.56 -12.03 27.81
N LYS A 111 -4.96 -12.16 26.54
CA LYS A 111 -4.31 -11.47 25.42
C LYS A 111 -4.51 -9.96 25.49
N PHE A 112 -5.72 -9.52 25.85
CA PHE A 112 -6.02 -8.12 26.10
C PHE A 112 -5.14 -7.52 27.20
N ARG A 113 -5.01 -8.21 28.35
CA ARG A 113 -4.12 -7.78 29.45
C ARG A 113 -2.67 -7.67 29.02
N LEU A 114 -2.19 -8.59 28.17
CA LEU A 114 -0.85 -8.52 27.58
C LEU A 114 -0.70 -7.29 26.68
N GLY A 115 -1.69 -7.02 25.83
CA GLY A 115 -1.72 -5.82 24.99
C GLY A 115 -1.68 -4.53 25.82
N MET A 116 -2.45 -4.48 26.92
CA MET A 116 -2.43 -3.35 27.86
C MET A 116 -1.06 -3.17 28.53
N ALA A 117 -0.38 -4.25 28.91
CA ALA A 117 0.96 -4.18 29.47
C ALA A 117 1.95 -3.58 28.46
N TYR A 118 1.93 -4.05 27.20
CA TYR A 118 2.74 -3.46 26.14
C TYR A 118 2.37 -2.00 25.85
N GLN A 119 1.09 -1.64 25.93
CA GLN A 119 0.62 -0.27 25.75
C GLN A 119 1.17 0.68 26.83
N MET A 120 1.19 0.23 28.09
CA MET A 120 1.79 0.97 29.21
C MET A 120 3.29 1.18 29.03
N GLU A 121 3.97 0.18 28.46
CA GLU A 121 5.38 0.26 28.07
C GLU A 121 5.61 1.07 26.77
N LYS A 122 4.55 1.59 26.14
CA LYS A 122 4.57 2.28 24.83
C LYS A 122 5.11 1.41 23.68
N LYS A 123 5.08 0.09 23.83
CA LYS A 123 5.44 -0.89 22.80
C LYS A 123 4.23 -1.17 21.92
N PHE A 124 3.91 -0.21 21.05
CA PHE A 124 2.66 -0.24 20.26
C PHE A 124 2.55 -1.39 19.27
N ARG A 125 3.66 -1.88 18.70
CA ARG A 125 3.64 -3.05 17.78
C ARG A 125 3.28 -4.35 18.52
N PRO A 126 3.99 -4.76 19.59
CA PRO A 126 3.56 -5.90 20.39
C PRO A 126 2.15 -5.75 20.99
N ALA A 127 1.77 -4.53 21.37
CA ALA A 127 0.40 -4.27 21.86
C ALA A 127 -0.64 -4.56 20.78
N MET A 128 -0.39 -4.12 19.55
CA MET A 128 -1.26 -4.37 18.40
C MET A 128 -1.45 -5.87 18.17
N ASP A 129 -0.37 -6.66 18.17
CA ASP A 129 -0.45 -8.11 17.94
C ASP A 129 -1.29 -8.80 19.04
N ALA A 130 -1.07 -8.44 20.30
CA ALA A 130 -1.83 -8.99 21.41
C ALA A 130 -3.32 -8.59 21.39
N PHE A 131 -3.63 -7.35 21.01
CA PHE A 131 -5.02 -6.90 20.87
C PHE A 131 -5.71 -7.55 19.66
N LYS A 132 -5.01 -7.72 18.54
CA LYS A 132 -5.51 -8.50 17.39
C LYS A 132 -5.87 -9.92 17.79
N GLU A 133 -5.02 -10.57 18.58
CA GLU A 133 -5.33 -11.91 19.09
C GLU A 133 -6.56 -11.92 20.00
N ALA A 134 -6.74 -10.91 20.87
CA ALA A 134 -7.93 -10.79 21.70
C ALA A 134 -9.21 -10.67 20.86
N VAL A 135 -9.20 -9.78 19.86
CA VAL A 135 -10.30 -9.58 18.90
C VAL A 135 -10.57 -10.86 18.08
N ARG A 136 -9.52 -11.58 17.67
CA ARG A 136 -9.65 -12.86 16.96
C ARG A 136 -10.29 -13.93 17.82
N ILE A 137 -9.93 -13.99 19.11
CA ILE A 137 -10.48 -14.98 20.03
C ILE A 137 -11.92 -14.63 20.35
N ASP A 138 -12.24 -13.41 20.76
CA ASP A 138 -13.60 -13.00 21.10
C ASP A 138 -13.91 -11.63 20.45
N PRO A 139 -14.59 -11.61 19.29
CA PRO A 139 -14.84 -10.39 18.53
C PRO A 139 -16.00 -9.56 19.09
N ASP A 140 -16.82 -10.09 20.00
CA ASP A 140 -18.06 -9.43 20.45
C ASP A 140 -17.82 -8.48 21.63
N VAL A 141 -16.55 -8.17 21.94
CA VAL A 141 -16.15 -7.28 23.03
C VAL A 141 -15.68 -5.94 22.47
N ALA A 142 -16.53 -4.91 22.60
CA ALA A 142 -16.26 -3.57 22.12
C ALA A 142 -14.92 -3.00 22.61
N GLN A 143 -14.56 -3.30 23.87
CA GLN A 143 -13.31 -2.83 24.49
C GLN A 143 -12.05 -3.27 23.72
N TYR A 144 -12.03 -4.47 23.16
CA TYR A 144 -10.86 -4.99 22.44
C TYR A 144 -10.65 -4.20 21.15
N HIS A 145 -11.72 -3.98 20.39
CA HIS A 145 -11.74 -3.13 19.21
C HIS A 145 -11.32 -1.69 19.55
N THR A 146 -11.87 -1.10 20.62
CA THR A 146 -11.50 0.25 21.04
C THR A 146 -10.01 0.37 21.39
N MET A 147 -9.41 -0.62 22.07
CA MET A 147 -7.97 -0.60 22.37
C MET A 147 -7.10 -0.82 21.14
N LEU A 148 -7.49 -1.74 20.25
CA LEU A 148 -6.78 -1.96 18.99
C LEU A 148 -6.80 -0.69 18.13
N ALA A 149 -7.95 0.00 18.06
CA ALA A 149 -8.08 1.30 17.39
C ALA A 149 -7.14 2.36 17.98
N VAL A 150 -7.07 2.46 19.30
CA VAL A 150 -6.13 3.37 19.98
C VAL A 150 -4.69 3.04 19.60
N THR A 151 -4.33 1.77 19.54
CA THR A 151 -2.98 1.34 19.16
C THR A 151 -2.66 1.66 17.70
N TYR A 152 -3.59 1.42 16.77
CA TYR A 152 -3.44 1.84 15.37
C TYR A 152 -3.31 3.36 15.23
N GLN A 153 -4.11 4.13 15.97
CA GLN A 153 -4.01 5.58 16.00
C GLN A 153 -2.61 6.05 16.46
N ARG A 154 -2.04 5.40 17.48
CA ARG A 154 -0.67 5.70 17.97
C ARG A 154 0.41 5.37 16.93
N LEU A 155 0.17 4.37 16.09
CA LEU A 155 1.04 4.00 14.98
C LEU A 155 0.84 4.88 13.73
N GLY A 156 -0.18 5.74 13.72
CA GLY A 156 -0.53 6.59 12.57
C GLY A 156 -1.35 5.87 11.50
N TRP A 157 -1.84 4.67 11.78
CA TRP A 157 -2.63 3.85 10.85
C TRP A 157 -4.11 4.20 10.98
N LEU A 158 -4.46 5.43 10.59
CA LEU A 158 -5.77 6.02 10.85
C LEU A 158 -6.95 5.25 10.22
N SER A 159 -6.78 4.74 9.00
CA SER A 159 -7.82 3.96 8.31
C SER A 159 -8.16 2.65 9.05
N TYR A 160 -7.15 1.93 9.51
CA TYR A 160 -7.34 0.73 10.34
C TYR A 160 -7.98 1.08 11.69
N ALA A 161 -7.53 2.17 12.31
CA ALA A 161 -8.13 2.65 13.56
C ALA A 161 -9.63 2.98 13.39
N MET A 162 -10.03 3.62 12.29
CA MET A 162 -11.44 3.93 12.01
C MET A 162 -12.30 2.68 11.82
N THR A 163 -11.76 1.65 11.18
CA THR A 163 -12.45 0.36 10.98
C THR A 163 -12.77 -0.29 12.32
N GLU A 164 -11.79 -0.36 13.22
CA GLU A 164 -11.97 -0.92 14.56
C GLU A 164 -12.94 -0.09 15.43
N ILE A 165 -12.91 1.25 15.32
CA ILE A 165 -13.88 2.11 16.01
C ILE A 165 -15.30 1.88 15.51
N GLN A 166 -15.49 1.61 14.22
CA GLN A 166 -16.81 1.28 13.69
C GLN A 166 -17.29 -0.06 14.25
N ALA A 167 -16.43 -1.07 14.32
CA ALA A 167 -16.75 -2.34 14.96
C ALA A 167 -17.13 -2.16 16.45
N ALA A 168 -16.32 -1.43 17.21
CA ALA A 168 -16.60 -1.11 18.61
C ALA A 168 -17.95 -0.42 18.81
N LEU A 169 -18.27 0.58 17.96
CA LEU A 169 -19.54 1.31 18.05
C LEU A 169 -20.75 0.55 17.50
N LYS A 170 -20.56 -0.52 16.71
CA LYS A 170 -21.63 -1.45 16.37
C LYS A 170 -22.05 -2.25 17.60
N LEU A 171 -21.07 -2.70 18.39
CA LEU A 171 -21.29 -3.46 19.63
C LEU A 171 -21.80 -2.56 20.76
N GLU A 172 -21.14 -1.42 20.98
CA GLU A 172 -21.50 -0.44 22.00
C GLU A 172 -21.63 0.97 21.39
N PRO A 173 -22.81 1.34 20.86
CA PRO A 173 -23.02 2.62 20.16
C PRO A 173 -22.76 3.88 21.00
N LYS A 174 -22.75 3.74 22.32
CA LYS A 174 -22.55 4.82 23.28
C LYS A 174 -21.22 4.73 24.04
N ASP A 175 -20.27 3.89 23.59
CA ASP A 175 -18.94 3.84 24.22
C ASP A 175 -18.29 5.25 24.15
N PRO A 176 -18.12 5.93 25.30
CA PRO A 176 -17.59 7.28 25.32
C PRO A 176 -16.14 7.33 24.81
N LEU A 177 -15.37 6.26 25.00
CA LEU A 177 -14.00 6.19 24.55
C LEU A 177 -13.96 6.01 23.03
N ALA A 178 -14.70 5.08 22.47
CA ALA A 178 -14.76 4.91 21.01
C ALA A 178 -15.23 6.19 20.30
N LEU A 179 -16.25 6.87 20.82
CA LEU A 179 -16.72 8.16 20.26
C LEU A 179 -15.63 9.24 20.31
N LYS A 180 -14.87 9.31 21.41
CA LYS A 180 -13.76 10.25 21.57
C LYS A 180 -12.64 9.95 20.57
N ILE A 181 -12.23 8.69 20.44
CA ILE A 181 -11.19 8.27 19.51
C ILE A 181 -11.62 8.52 18.06
N ARG A 182 -12.87 8.24 17.70
CA ARG A 182 -13.43 8.57 16.38
C ARG A 182 -13.26 10.04 16.01
N ALA A 183 -13.58 10.93 16.95
CA ALA A 183 -13.43 12.36 16.75
C ALA A 183 -11.96 12.77 16.58
N GLN A 184 -11.06 12.17 17.36
CA GLN A 184 -9.62 12.41 17.24
C GLN A 184 -9.05 11.94 15.90
N ILE A 185 -9.43 10.74 15.43
CA ILE A 185 -8.94 10.22 14.14
C ILE A 185 -9.38 11.13 12.99
N ARG A 186 -10.65 11.52 12.93
CA ARG A 186 -11.15 12.46 11.92
C ARG A 186 -10.41 13.80 11.92
N ALA A 187 -10.06 14.30 13.11
CA ALA A 187 -9.27 15.52 13.22
C ALA A 187 -7.83 15.33 12.70
N GLN A 188 -7.24 14.16 12.91
CA GLN A 188 -5.91 13.82 12.39
C GLN A 188 -5.91 13.64 10.87
N GLU A 189 -6.92 12.97 10.31
CA GLU A 189 -7.08 12.81 8.85
C GLU A 189 -7.17 14.18 8.18
N LYS A 190 -8.04 15.06 8.68
CA LYS A 190 -8.16 16.43 8.18
C LYS A 190 -6.84 17.21 8.25
N ALA A 191 -6.10 17.07 9.36
CA ALA A 191 -4.81 17.73 9.51
C ALA A 191 -3.76 17.18 8.53
N GLN A 192 -3.78 15.88 8.24
CA GLN A 192 -2.90 15.27 7.24
C GLN A 192 -3.23 15.77 5.84
N GLU A 193 -4.52 15.86 5.48
CA GLU A 193 -4.98 16.43 4.21
C GLU A 193 -4.52 17.88 4.04
N GLU A 194 -4.74 18.74 5.05
CA GLU A 194 -4.31 20.15 5.03
C GLU A 194 -2.78 20.29 4.89
N GLU A 195 -2.00 19.42 5.55
CA GLU A 195 -0.55 19.41 5.44
C GLU A 195 -0.07 18.98 4.05
N GLU A 196 -0.71 17.97 3.46
CA GLU A 196 -0.40 17.52 2.10
C GLU A 196 -0.76 18.57 1.04
N GLU A 197 -1.91 19.22 1.16
CA GLU A 197 -2.30 20.33 0.29
C GLU A 197 -1.31 21.50 0.39
N ALA A 198 -0.89 21.85 1.61
CA ALA A 198 0.10 22.90 1.85
C ALA A 198 1.47 22.56 1.23
N LYS A 199 1.90 21.29 1.31
CA LYS A 199 3.13 20.80 0.64
C LYS A 199 3.00 20.88 -0.87
N ALA A 200 1.89 20.38 -1.44
CA ALA A 200 1.61 20.44 -2.87
C ALA A 200 1.56 21.88 -3.42
N ALA A 201 1.00 22.83 -2.66
CA ALA A 201 0.95 24.24 -3.01
C ALA A 201 2.35 24.90 -3.03
N LYS A 202 3.23 24.53 -2.08
CA LYS A 202 4.62 25.01 -2.03
C LYS A 202 5.45 24.47 -3.21
N ASP A 203 5.26 23.22 -3.60
CA ASP A 203 5.96 22.61 -4.74
C ASP A 203 5.57 23.24 -6.08
N LYS A 204 4.28 23.60 -6.24
CA LYS A 204 3.80 24.35 -7.42
C LYS A 204 4.43 25.75 -7.50
N LYS A 205 4.60 26.46 -6.38
CA LYS A 205 5.30 27.77 -6.32
C LYS A 205 6.80 27.65 -6.60
N GLY A 206 7.47 26.61 -6.12
CA GLY A 206 8.89 26.33 -6.41
C GLY A 206 9.17 26.08 -7.90
N LYS A 207 8.29 25.33 -8.58
CA LYS A 207 8.37 25.12 -10.05
C LYS A 207 8.12 26.42 -10.85
N LYS A 208 7.17 27.27 -10.44
CA LYS A 208 6.94 28.59 -11.07
C LYS A 208 8.14 29.54 -10.92
N LYS A 209 8.78 29.58 -9.74
CA LYS A 209 9.95 30.46 -9.48
C LYS A 209 11.22 30.03 -10.21
N LYS A 210 11.38 28.72 -10.52
CA LYS A 210 12.44 28.21 -11.42
C LYS A 210 12.18 28.55 -12.90
N LYS A 211 10.93 28.63 -13.34
CA LYS A 211 10.56 29.08 -14.71
C LYS A 211 10.70 30.59 -14.92
N SER A 212 10.68 31.40 -13.86
CA SER A 212 10.76 32.87 -13.94
C SER A 212 12.16 33.46 -13.67
N LYS A 213 13.19 32.63 -13.49
CA LYS A 213 14.56 33.09 -13.19
C LYS A 213 15.54 32.46 -14.18
N GLY A 214 15.54 32.95 -15.42
CA GLY A 214 16.58 32.59 -16.39
C GLY A 214 16.26 32.66 -17.89
N GLU A 215 15.46 33.62 -18.36
CA GLU A 215 15.61 34.11 -19.74
C GLU A 215 15.80 35.63 -19.68
N PRO A 216 17.00 36.17 -19.99
CA PRO A 216 17.11 37.57 -20.31
C PRO A 216 16.47 37.83 -21.69
N GLU A 217 15.61 38.84 -21.74
CA GLU A 217 15.07 39.48 -22.94
C GLU A 217 16.14 39.65 -24.05
N PRO A 218 15.76 39.59 -25.33
CA PRO A 218 16.66 39.30 -26.44
C PRO A 218 17.51 40.52 -26.83
N VAL A 219 18.78 40.52 -26.41
CA VAL A 219 19.79 41.36 -27.08
C VAL A 219 20.07 40.78 -28.46
N SER A 220 20.00 41.63 -29.49
CA SER A 220 19.85 41.31 -30.91
C SER A 220 20.75 40.17 -31.45
N ALA A 221 20.17 39.41 -32.39
CA ALA A 221 20.71 38.20 -33.00
C ALA A 221 22.05 38.36 -33.77
N ALA A 222 22.65 39.56 -33.80
CA ALA A 222 23.91 39.82 -34.50
C ALA A 222 25.16 39.41 -33.70
N ALA A 223 25.10 39.39 -32.35
CA ALA A 223 26.29 39.12 -31.52
C ALA A 223 26.58 37.62 -31.29
N LYS A 224 25.55 36.75 -31.33
CA LYS A 224 25.68 35.32 -30.99
C LYS A 224 26.42 34.49 -32.06
N ARG A 225 26.51 34.96 -33.31
CA ARG A 225 27.20 34.24 -34.40
C ARG A 225 28.74 34.30 -34.31
N LYS A 226 29.33 35.36 -33.73
CA LYS A 226 30.81 35.49 -33.63
C LYS A 226 31.42 34.71 -32.46
N ALA A 227 30.66 34.39 -31.41
CA ALA A 227 31.17 33.65 -30.25
C ALA A 227 31.23 32.12 -30.48
N ALA A 228 30.30 31.56 -31.27
CA ALA A 228 30.25 30.12 -31.55
C ALA A 228 31.43 29.61 -32.40
N ALA A 229 32.02 30.47 -33.24
CA ALA A 229 33.19 30.10 -34.06
C ALA A 229 34.47 30.00 -33.22
N LYS A 230 34.67 30.86 -32.20
CA LYS A 230 35.87 30.83 -31.35
C LYS A 230 35.91 29.65 -30.37
N ALA A 231 34.74 29.15 -29.93
CA ALA A 231 34.65 28.04 -28.99
C ALA A 231 34.89 26.65 -29.64
N LYS A 232 34.57 26.50 -30.93
CA LYS A 232 34.77 25.23 -31.66
C LYS A 232 36.24 25.00 -32.03
N VAL A 233 36.99 26.06 -32.33
CA VAL A 233 38.43 26.01 -32.64
C VAL A 233 39.28 25.72 -31.39
N THR A 234 38.89 26.24 -30.23
CA THR A 234 39.61 26.05 -28.96
C THR A 234 39.46 24.64 -28.37
N LYS A 235 38.31 23.97 -28.57
CA LYS A 235 38.13 22.55 -28.17
C LYS A 235 38.89 21.56 -29.06
N GLN A 236 39.08 21.85 -30.34
CA GLN A 236 39.90 20.99 -31.22
C GLN A 236 41.41 21.10 -30.92
N LEU A 237 41.90 22.31 -30.59
CA LEU A 237 43.32 22.54 -30.29
C LEU A 237 43.76 21.87 -28.97
N THR A 238 42.87 21.85 -27.97
CA THR A 238 43.15 21.26 -26.65
C THR A 238 43.14 19.73 -26.67
N PHE A 239 42.34 19.11 -27.54
CA PHE A 239 42.33 17.66 -27.71
C PHE A 239 43.58 17.14 -28.46
N LYS A 240 44.07 17.88 -29.46
CA LYS A 240 45.27 17.51 -30.23
C LYS A 240 46.56 17.61 -29.38
N LYS A 241 46.68 18.60 -28.50
CA LYS A 241 47.82 18.75 -27.56
C LYS A 241 47.91 17.63 -26.51
N LYS A 242 46.77 17.12 -26.01
CA LYS A 242 46.74 16.03 -25.03
C LYS A 242 47.16 14.69 -25.64
N ARG A 243 46.82 14.43 -26.91
CA ARG A 243 47.24 13.20 -27.62
C ARG A 243 48.74 13.17 -27.94
N THR A 244 49.35 14.31 -28.28
CA THR A 244 50.80 14.39 -28.55
C THR A 244 51.64 14.24 -27.28
N SER A 245 51.16 14.72 -26.13
CA SER A 245 51.83 14.52 -24.84
C SER A 245 51.84 13.06 -24.40
N LEU A 246 50.72 12.35 -24.51
CA LEU A 246 50.62 10.92 -24.17
C LEU A 246 51.49 10.02 -25.05
N LEU A 247 51.63 10.35 -26.34
CA LEU A 247 52.50 9.60 -27.27
C LEU A 247 54.00 9.86 -27.01
N GLN A 248 54.41 11.06 -26.56
CA GLN A 248 55.80 11.33 -26.18
C GLN A 248 56.21 10.66 -24.86
N THR A 249 55.29 10.55 -23.90
CA THR A 249 55.57 9.85 -22.62
C THR A 249 55.67 8.34 -22.81
N LEU A 250 54.87 7.76 -23.71
CA LEU A 250 54.90 6.31 -24.00
C LEU A 250 56.12 5.90 -24.86
N LEU A 251 56.63 6.74 -25.76
CA LEU A 251 57.85 6.43 -26.52
C LEU A 251 59.14 6.57 -25.68
N GLY A 252 59.17 7.47 -24.68
CA GLY A 252 60.33 7.63 -23.79
C GLY A 252 60.55 6.44 -22.83
N ALA A 253 59.48 5.72 -22.49
CA ALA A 253 59.54 4.55 -21.60
C ALA A 253 60.01 3.26 -22.31
N ILE A 254 60.01 3.22 -23.65
CA ILE A 254 60.35 2.01 -24.43
C ILE A 254 61.81 2.04 -24.94
N PHE A 255 62.46 3.22 -25.02
CA PHE A 255 63.83 3.36 -25.58
C PHE A 255 64.87 4.04 -24.66
N GLY A 256 64.62 4.17 -23.36
CA GLY A 256 65.48 4.93 -22.44
C GLY A 256 66.17 4.14 -21.32
N ARG A 257 67.06 3.21 -21.65
CA ARG A 257 68.15 2.74 -20.76
C ARG A 257 69.29 2.15 -21.60
N LYS A 258 70.36 2.93 -21.80
CA LYS A 258 71.73 2.43 -21.83
C LYS A 258 72.39 2.94 -20.56
#